data_AF-A0AA37IKP5-F1
#
_entry.id   AF-A0AA37IKP5-F1
#
_cell.length_a   1.000
_cell.length_b   1.000
_cell.length_c   1.000
_cell.angle_alpha   90.00
_cell.angle_beta   90.00
_cell.angle_gamma   90.00
#
_symmetry.space_group_name_H-M   'P 1'
#
loop_
_entity.id
_entity.type
_entity.pdbx_description
1 polymer ?
#
loop_
_entity_poly.entity_id
_entity_poly.type
_entity_poly.pdbx_seq_one_letter_code
_entity_poly.pdbx_strand_id
1 'polypeptide(L)'
;MADHRPPELTSHIAREKDKNDTLILDALAQLEDPEKRGKRKATVAVICKITGLSRNTIRNRQWALDRLKAIKRKLKSGSEPSAGSEPTSEQTETTPSMLRARIKRILEQNALLYEEILSLQSIIERKDSEINALKTRKNLSIVPQVGGASE
;
A
#
# COMPACT_ATOMS: atom_id res chain seq x y z
N MET A 1 -8.53 -19.35 -12.19
CA MET A 1 -7.93 -19.87 -10.95
C MET A 1 -8.66 -19.24 -9.78
N ALA A 2 -9.28 -20.04 -8.92
CA ALA A 2 -9.99 -19.53 -7.75
C ALA A 2 -8.97 -19.10 -6.68
N ASP A 3 -9.12 -17.90 -6.14
CA ASP A 3 -8.28 -17.38 -5.06
C ASP A 3 -8.55 -18.20 -3.79
N HIS A 4 -7.64 -19.10 -3.40
CA HIS A 4 -7.74 -19.94 -2.19
C HIS A 4 -7.38 -19.18 -0.90
N ARG A 5 -7.57 -17.87 -0.87
CA ARG A 5 -7.25 -17.05 0.31
C ARG A 5 -8.36 -17.16 1.36
N PRO A 6 -8.03 -17.11 2.66
CA PRO A 6 -9.04 -17.13 3.72
C PRO A 6 -10.08 -16.02 3.53
N PRO A 7 -11.38 -16.31 3.74
CA PRO A 7 -12.47 -15.34 3.51
C PRO A 7 -12.38 -14.09 4.42
N GLU A 8 -11.76 -14.25 5.59
CA GLU A 8 -11.51 -13.16 6.53
C GLU A 8 -10.49 -12.15 5.98
N LEU A 9 -9.46 -12.63 5.28
CA LEU A 9 -8.43 -11.77 4.71
C LEU A 9 -8.96 -11.01 3.48
N THR A 10 -9.75 -11.67 2.64
CA THR A 10 -10.37 -11.03 1.47
C THR A 10 -11.39 -9.97 1.89
N SER A 11 -12.19 -10.23 2.92
CA SER A 11 -13.15 -9.25 3.46
C SER A 11 -12.47 -8.06 4.14
N HIS A 12 -11.37 -8.27 4.87
CA HIS A 12 -10.58 -7.18 5.43
C HIS A 12 -9.96 -6.30 4.33
N ILE A 13 -9.36 -6.90 3.30
CA ILE A 13 -8.78 -6.16 2.16
C ILE A 13 -9.85 -5.36 1.42
N ALA A 14 -11.04 -5.92 1.24
CA ALA A 14 -12.17 -5.22 0.60
C ALA A 14 -12.58 -3.98 1.42
N ARG A 15 -12.77 -4.14 2.74
CA ARG A 15 -13.11 -3.02 3.64
C ARG A 15 -12.05 -1.91 3.63
N GLU A 16 -10.77 -2.28 3.68
CA GLU A 16 -9.68 -1.30 3.62
C GLU A 16 -9.59 -0.62 2.25
N LYS A 17 -9.89 -1.33 1.15
CA LYS A 17 -10.02 -0.70 -0.16
C LYS A 17 -11.15 0.33 -0.18
N ASP A 18 -12.32 -0.02 0.31
CA ASP A 18 -13.49 0.87 0.32
C ASP A 18 -13.25 2.12 1.16
N LYS A 19 -12.65 1.98 2.35
CA LYS A 19 -12.23 3.12 3.19
C LYS A 19 -11.24 4.04 2.47
N ASN A 20 -10.28 3.47 1.75
CA ASN A 20 -9.32 4.27 1.01
C ASN A 20 -9.99 5.00 -0.17
N ASP A 21 -10.96 4.36 -0.83
CA ASP A 21 -11.71 4.95 -1.94
C ASP A 21 -12.54 6.14 -1.46
N THR A 22 -13.22 6.02 -0.32
CA THR A 22 -14.02 7.12 0.25
C THR A 22 -13.15 8.32 0.65
N LEU A 23 -11.98 8.08 1.26
CA LEU A 23 -11.03 9.15 1.58
C LEU A 23 -10.52 9.88 0.32
N ILE A 24 -10.25 9.13 -0.75
CA ILE A 24 -9.80 9.72 -2.02
C ILE A 24 -10.93 10.53 -2.67
N LEU A 25 -12.17 10.04 -2.63
CA LEU A 25 -13.34 10.75 -3.16
C LEU A 25 -13.58 12.06 -2.43
N ASP A 26 -13.53 12.06 -1.09
CA ASP A 26 -13.68 13.28 -0.28
C ASP A 26 -12.56 14.28 -0.58
N ALA A 27 -11.30 13.83 -0.65
CA ALA A 27 -10.18 14.69 -1.01
C ALA A 27 -10.30 15.28 -2.42
N LEU A 28 -10.84 14.52 -3.39
CA LEU A 28 -11.10 15.04 -4.73
C LEU A 28 -12.25 16.06 -4.73
N ALA A 29 -13.31 15.84 -3.95
CA ALA A 29 -14.40 16.80 -3.79
C ALA A 29 -13.91 18.12 -3.17
N GLN A 30 -13.07 18.05 -2.13
CA GLN A 30 -12.44 19.23 -1.53
C GLN A 30 -11.52 20.00 -2.51
N LEU A 31 -10.94 19.32 -3.50
CA LEU A 31 -10.13 19.94 -4.55
C LEU A 31 -10.95 20.48 -5.73
N GLU A 32 -12.19 20.02 -5.88
CA GLU A 32 -13.14 20.53 -6.87
C GLU A 32 -13.82 21.80 -6.34
N ASP A 33 -14.17 21.83 -5.04
CA ASP A 33 -14.76 22.98 -4.35
C ASP A 33 -13.78 24.16 -4.23
N PRO A 34 -14.04 25.33 -4.85
CA PRO A 34 -13.11 26.47 -4.81
C PRO A 34 -12.93 27.05 -3.40
N GLU A 35 -13.97 27.02 -2.56
CA GLU A 35 -13.94 27.51 -1.18
C GLU A 35 -13.05 26.65 -0.27
N LYS A 36 -13.12 25.32 -0.43
CA LYS A 36 -12.34 24.37 0.39
C LYS A 36 -10.93 24.17 -0.14
N ARG A 37 -10.72 24.31 -1.45
CA ARG A 37 -9.41 24.17 -2.09
C ARG A 37 -8.44 25.28 -1.67
N GLY A 38 -8.91 26.53 -1.57
CA GLY A 38 -8.05 27.70 -1.39
C GLY A 38 -6.91 27.73 -2.43
N LYS A 39 -5.66 27.85 -1.97
CA LYS A 39 -4.44 27.90 -2.81
C LYS A 39 -3.87 26.50 -3.20
N ARG A 40 -4.55 25.41 -2.86
CA ARG A 40 -4.02 24.05 -3.06
C ARG A 40 -4.10 23.63 -4.53
N LYS A 41 -2.97 23.13 -5.07
CA LYS A 41 -2.92 22.60 -6.45
C LYS A 41 -3.55 21.21 -6.51
N ALA A 42 -4.32 20.94 -7.56
CA ALA A 42 -4.89 19.63 -7.86
C ALA A 42 -3.79 18.62 -8.27
N THR A 43 -3.04 18.09 -7.30
CA THR A 43 -1.91 17.16 -7.52
C THR A 43 -1.98 15.96 -6.59
N VAL A 44 -1.39 14.83 -7.01
CA VAL A 44 -1.35 13.60 -6.20
C VAL A 44 -0.68 13.84 -4.85
N ALA A 45 0.35 14.69 -4.79
CA ALA A 45 1.03 15.03 -3.54
C ALA A 45 0.10 15.74 -2.54
N VAL A 46 -0.84 16.55 -3.03
CA VAL A 46 -1.83 17.22 -2.19
C VAL A 46 -2.88 16.23 -1.70
N ILE A 47 -3.33 15.28 -2.56
CA ILE A 47 -4.23 14.21 -2.11
C ILE A 47 -3.56 13.38 -1.01
N CYS A 48 -2.28 12.99 -1.17
CA CYS A 48 -1.52 12.31 -0.12
C CYS A 48 -1.49 13.09 1.20
N LYS A 49 -1.35 14.43 1.13
CA LYS A 49 -1.36 15.28 2.33
C LYS A 49 -2.73 15.39 2.99
N ILE A 50 -3.81 15.37 2.21
CA ILE A 50 -5.18 15.45 2.73
C ILE A 50 -5.61 14.13 3.35
N THR A 51 -5.31 13.00 2.70
CA THR A 51 -5.80 11.68 3.10
C THR A 51 -4.82 10.90 3.96
N GLY A 52 -3.54 11.31 4.02
CA GLY A 52 -2.47 10.54 4.66
C GLY A 52 -2.07 9.27 3.89
N LEU A 53 -2.66 9.03 2.70
CA LEU A 53 -2.42 7.81 1.93
C LEU A 53 -1.11 7.87 1.14
N SER A 54 -0.51 6.69 0.98
CA SER A 54 0.70 6.54 0.15
C SER A 54 0.42 6.94 -1.29
N ARG A 55 1.46 7.43 -1.98
CA ARG A 55 1.38 7.76 -3.41
C ARG A 55 0.96 6.56 -4.26
N ASN A 56 1.37 5.35 -3.88
CA ASN A 56 1.05 4.12 -4.60
C ASN A 56 -0.43 3.76 -4.47
N THR A 57 -1.00 3.94 -3.28
CA THR A 57 -2.43 3.73 -3.00
C THR A 57 -3.30 4.56 -3.95
N ILE A 58 -2.91 5.80 -4.22
CA ILE A 58 -3.64 6.68 -5.15
C ILE A 58 -3.34 6.34 -6.62
N ARG A 59 -2.07 6.05 -6.97
CA ARG A 59 -1.69 5.73 -8.36
C ARG A 59 -2.28 4.42 -8.88
N ASN A 60 -2.48 3.44 -8.02
CA ASN A 60 -3.09 2.16 -8.40
C ASN A 60 -4.58 2.30 -8.78
N ARG A 61 -5.20 3.47 -8.52
CA ARG A 61 -6.60 3.78 -8.84
C ARG A 61 -6.67 4.72 -10.03
N GLN A 62 -6.83 4.13 -11.21
CA GLN A 62 -6.86 4.89 -12.46
C GLN A 62 -7.95 5.97 -12.48
N TRP A 63 -9.13 5.66 -11.93
CA TRP A 63 -10.25 6.59 -11.81
C TRP A 63 -9.90 7.89 -11.05
N ALA A 64 -9.04 7.78 -10.02
CA ALA A 64 -8.64 8.94 -9.22
C ALA A 64 -7.70 9.85 -10.01
N LEU A 65 -6.80 9.27 -10.81
CA LEU A 65 -5.89 10.02 -11.68
C LEU A 65 -6.65 10.74 -12.80
N ASP A 66 -7.63 10.09 -13.41
CA ASP A 66 -8.41 10.67 -14.49
C ASP A 66 -9.31 11.80 -13.99
N ARG A 67 -9.90 11.65 -12.80
CA ARG A 67 -10.66 12.74 -12.16
C ARG A 67 -9.78 13.92 -11.77
N LEU A 68 -8.56 13.66 -11.28
CA LEU A 68 -7.58 14.71 -11.00
C LEU A 68 -7.16 15.47 -12.27
N LYS A 69 -6.97 14.78 -13.40
CA LYS A 69 -6.72 15.40 -14.71
C LYS A 69 -7.91 16.25 -15.15
N ALA A 70 -9.14 15.79 -14.96
CA ALA A 70 -10.34 16.55 -15.28
C ALA A 70 -10.42 17.85 -14.46
N ILE A 71 -10.16 17.79 -13.14
CA ILE A 71 -10.11 18.98 -12.28
C ILE A 71 -9.02 19.96 -12.77
N LYS A 72 -7.82 19.47 -13.10
CA LYS A 72 -6.76 20.32 -13.69
C LYS A 72 -7.18 20.97 -15.00
N ARG A 73 -7.89 20.25 -15.88
CA ARG A 73 -8.38 20.78 -17.16
C ARG A 73 -9.43 21.87 -16.94
N LYS A 74 -10.40 21.65 -16.05
CA LYS A 74 -11.41 22.65 -15.66
C LYS A 74 -10.76 23.94 -15.11
N LEU A 75 -9.73 23.78 -14.27
CA LEU A 75 -8.92 24.88 -13.76
C LEU A 75 -8.18 25.65 -14.86
N LYS A 76 -7.64 24.92 -15.85
CA LYS A 76 -6.91 25.51 -16.97
C LYS A 76 -7.85 26.22 -17.96
N SER A 77 -9.08 25.75 -18.13
CA SER A 77 -10.07 26.39 -19.01
C SER A 77 -10.75 27.60 -18.38
N GLY A 78 -10.73 27.74 -17.05
CA GLY A 78 -11.26 28.91 -16.33
C GLY A 78 -10.23 30.02 -16.07
N SER A 79 -8.99 29.84 -16.52
CA SER A 79 -7.91 30.84 -16.43
C SER A 79 -7.47 31.16 -17.86
N GLU A 80 -7.64 32.41 -18.29
CA GLU A 80 -6.92 32.92 -19.47
C GLU A 80 -5.42 32.61 -19.36
N PRO A 81 -4.72 32.41 -20.49
CA PRO A 81 -3.42 31.77 -20.51
C PRO A 81 -2.37 32.73 -19.99
N SER A 82 -2.06 32.64 -18.69
CA SER A 82 -0.78 33.13 -18.20
C SER A 82 0.30 32.19 -18.76
N ALA A 83 0.96 32.70 -19.79
CA ALA A 83 2.16 32.12 -20.38
C ALA A 83 3.16 31.75 -19.28
N GLY A 84 3.65 30.51 -19.30
CA GLY A 84 4.71 30.06 -18.40
C GLY A 84 4.35 28.86 -17.54
N SER A 85 3.95 27.74 -18.14
CA SER A 85 4.34 26.45 -17.59
C SER A 85 4.55 25.50 -18.75
N GLU A 86 5.81 25.45 -19.20
CA GLU A 86 6.31 24.39 -20.05
C GLU A 86 5.80 23.04 -19.50
N PRO A 87 5.43 22.09 -20.37
CA PRO A 87 5.34 20.72 -19.92
C PRO A 87 6.73 20.37 -19.41
N THR A 88 6.85 20.10 -18.10
CA THR A 88 8.01 19.33 -17.62
C THR A 88 7.89 17.97 -18.29
N SER A 89 8.44 17.92 -19.51
CA SER A 89 8.85 16.71 -20.18
C SER A 89 9.46 15.84 -19.12
N GLU A 90 8.99 14.60 -19.06
CA GLU A 90 9.78 13.48 -18.59
C GLU A 90 11.22 13.74 -19.05
N GLN A 91 12.08 14.18 -18.13
CA GLN A 91 13.49 14.33 -18.43
C GLN A 91 13.96 12.91 -18.72
N THR A 92 14.23 12.68 -19.99
CA THR A 92 14.94 11.56 -20.56
C THR A 92 16.00 11.07 -19.57
N GLU A 93 15.74 9.90 -19.00
CA GLU A 93 16.69 9.14 -18.19
C GLU A 93 17.84 8.67 -19.10
N THR A 94 18.74 9.57 -19.51
CA THR A 94 19.74 9.22 -20.54
C THR A 94 21.14 9.71 -20.21
N THR A 95 21.52 9.72 -18.93
CA THR A 95 22.95 9.66 -18.58
C THR A 95 23.25 8.29 -17.97
N PRO A 96 24.26 7.55 -18.49
CA PRO A 96 24.66 6.25 -17.94
C PRO A 96 24.96 6.28 -16.43
N SER A 97 25.36 7.45 -15.91
CA SER A 97 25.59 7.66 -14.47
C SER A 97 24.31 7.61 -13.64
N MET A 98 23.20 8.20 -14.09
CA MET A 98 21.92 8.14 -13.40
C MET A 98 21.33 6.73 -13.39
N LEU A 99 21.47 6.00 -14.50
CA LEU A 99 21.06 4.60 -14.57
C LEU A 99 21.87 3.73 -13.60
N ARG A 100 23.20 3.93 -13.53
CA ARG A 100 24.06 3.23 -12.55
C ARG A 100 23.68 3.54 -11.10
N ALA A 101 23.41 4.81 -10.78
CA ALA A 101 22.98 5.21 -9.45
C ALA A 101 21.61 4.60 -9.08
N ARG A 102 20.68 4.52 -10.04
CA ARG A 102 19.39 3.86 -9.84
C ARG A 102 19.54 2.36 -9.62
N ILE A 103 20.35 1.68 -10.45
CA ILE A 103 20.64 0.25 -10.30
C ILE A 103 21.24 -0.03 -8.93
N LYS A 104 22.22 0.77 -8.50
CA LYS A 104 22.83 0.65 -7.16
C LYS A 104 21.79 0.75 -6.05
N ARG A 105 20.91 1.76 -6.11
CA ARG A 105 19.83 1.92 -5.13
C ARG A 105 18.86 0.73 -5.11
N ILE A 106 18.52 0.19 -6.28
CA ILE A 106 17.65 -0.99 -6.39
C ILE A 106 18.33 -2.21 -5.78
N LEU A 107 19.63 -2.41 -6.02
CA LEU A 107 20.39 -3.52 -5.43
C LEU A 107 20.49 -3.41 -3.91
N GLU A 108 20.73 -2.21 -3.38
CA GLU A 108 20.73 -1.95 -1.92
C GLU A 108 19.36 -2.25 -1.30
N GLN A 109 18.27 -1.80 -1.95
CA GLN A 109 16.91 -2.11 -1.52
C GLN A 109 16.63 -3.61 -1.55
N ASN A 110 17.04 -4.30 -2.60
CA ASN A 110 16.87 -5.75 -2.71
C ASN A 110 17.63 -6.47 -1.59
N ALA A 111 18.87 -6.07 -1.29
CA ALA A 111 19.64 -6.67 -0.20
C ALA A 111 18.92 -6.56 1.16
N LEU A 112 18.43 -5.35 1.49
CA LEU A 112 17.67 -5.13 2.73
C LEU A 112 16.38 -5.96 2.77
N LEU A 113 15.67 -6.07 1.65
CA LEU A 113 14.46 -6.90 1.57
C LEU A 113 14.78 -8.39 1.73
N TYR A 114 15.89 -8.87 1.18
CA TYR A 114 16.34 -10.26 1.37
C TYR A 114 16.68 -10.55 2.83
N GLU A 115 17.39 -9.65 3.51
CA GLU A 115 17.70 -9.78 4.94
C GLU A 115 16.42 -9.86 5.79
N GLU A 116 15.42 -9.02 5.48
CA GLU A 116 14.14 -9.05 6.18
C GLU A 116 13.35 -10.34 5.91
N ILE A 117 13.38 -10.86 4.69
CA ILE A 117 12.75 -12.16 4.38
C ILE A 117 13.38 -13.27 5.21
N LEU A 118 14.71 -13.29 5.34
CA LEU A 118 15.42 -14.28 6.16
C LEU A 118 15.07 -14.13 7.65
N SER A 119 14.97 -12.89 8.15
CA SER A 119 14.58 -12.61 9.53
C SER A 119 13.17 -13.14 9.83
N LEU A 120 12.22 -12.89 8.92
CA LEU A 120 10.83 -13.33 9.02
C LEU A 120 10.72 -14.85 8.94
N GLN A 121 11.48 -15.51 8.06
CA GLN A 121 11.52 -16.98 7.99
C GLN A 121 11.98 -17.58 9.32
N SER A 122 13.05 -17.05 9.92
CA SER A 122 13.51 -17.51 11.24
C SER A 122 12.48 -17.29 12.35
N ILE A 123 11.71 -16.20 12.29
CA ILE A 123 10.60 -15.96 13.23
C ILE A 123 9.50 -17.01 13.04
N ILE A 124 9.12 -17.31 11.80
CA ILE A 124 8.11 -18.32 11.48
C ILE A 124 8.54 -19.69 11.99
N GLU A 125 9.77 -20.14 11.70
CA GLU A 125 10.29 -21.43 12.17
C GLU A 125 10.25 -21.57 13.70
N ARG A 126 10.61 -20.50 14.42
CA ARG A 126 10.51 -20.46 15.88
C ARG A 126 9.07 -20.59 16.36
N LYS A 127 8.14 -19.88 15.71
CA LYS A 127 6.72 -19.94 16.05
C LYS A 127 6.09 -21.28 15.72
N ASP A 128 6.46 -21.90 14.61
CA ASP A 128 6.02 -23.26 14.27
C ASP A 128 6.54 -24.28 15.29
N SER A 129 7.78 -24.14 15.75
CA SER A 129 8.35 -24.97 16.81
C SER A 129 7.57 -24.81 18.13
N GLU A 130 7.24 -23.57 18.52
CA GLU A 130 6.43 -23.26 19.71
C GLU A 130 5.02 -23.87 19.60
N ILE A 131 4.37 -23.71 18.45
CA ILE A 131 3.04 -24.30 18.17
C ILE A 131 3.10 -25.82 18.26
N ASN A 132 4.13 -26.45 17.69
CA ASN A 132 4.29 -27.90 17.73
C ASN A 132 4.53 -28.39 19.17
N ALA A 133 5.32 -27.68 19.97
CA ALA A 133 5.51 -28.00 21.39
C ALA A 133 4.21 -27.85 22.20
N LEU A 134 3.37 -26.87 21.89
CA LEU A 134 2.06 -26.72 22.53
C LEU A 134 1.09 -27.83 22.10
N LYS A 135 1.10 -28.21 20.82
CA LYS A 135 0.30 -29.34 20.30
C LYS A 135 0.70 -30.65 20.98
N THR A 136 2.00 -30.94 21.12
CA THR A 136 2.45 -32.16 21.80
C THR A 136 2.04 -32.16 23.27
N ARG A 137 2.19 -31.04 23.99
CA ARG A 137 1.71 -30.90 25.38
C ARG A 137 0.20 -31.10 25.51
N LYS A 138 -0.60 -30.54 24.61
CA LYS A 138 -2.06 -30.73 24.58
C LYS A 138 -2.42 -32.21 24.34
N ASN A 139 -1.72 -32.88 23.43
CA ASN A 139 -1.94 -34.29 23.14
C ASN A 139 -1.53 -35.20 24.31
N LEU A 140 -0.45 -34.87 25.03
CA LEU A 140 -0.03 -35.57 26.26
C LEU A 140 -1.06 -35.40 27.39
N SER A 141 -1.74 -34.25 27.47
CA SER A 141 -2.77 -33.99 28.47
C SER A 141 -4.10 -34.72 28.23
N ILE A 142 -4.31 -35.33 27.05
CA ILE A 142 -5.55 -36.01 26.66
C ILE A 142 -5.46 -37.53 26.86
N VAL A 143 -4.28 -38.10 27.18
CA VAL A 143 -4.17 -39.53 27.52
C VAL A 143 -4.88 -39.76 28.87
N PRO A 144 -6.01 -40.50 28.91
CA PRO A 144 -6.66 -40.84 30.17
C PRO A 144 -5.72 -41.72 30.98
N GLN A 145 -5.66 -41.47 32.28
CA GLN A 145 -4.94 -42.30 33.24
C GLN A 145 -5.60 -43.69 33.28
N VAL A 146 -5.14 -44.61 32.42
CA VAL A 146 -5.56 -46.01 32.46
C VAL A 146 -4.80 -46.70 33.57
N GLY A 147 -5.52 -47.03 34.65
CA GLY A 147 -5.14 -48.07 35.61
C GLY A 147 -4.90 -47.58 37.04
N GLY A 148 -5.78 -48.00 37.95
CA GLY A 148 -5.53 -47.86 39.38
C GLY A 148 -6.73 -48.11 40.31
N ALA A 149 -7.52 -49.17 40.10
CA ALA A 149 -8.35 -49.75 41.16
C ALA A 149 -8.51 -51.24 40.87
N SER A 150 -7.49 -51.99 41.29
CA SER A 150 -7.61 -53.40 41.63
C SER A 150 -8.08 -53.48 43.09
N GLU A 151 -8.90 -54.49 43.37
CA GLU A 151 -9.53 -54.89 44.65
C GLU A 151 -10.89 -54.28 44.98
#